data_AF-A0A2W6PHM3-F1
#
_entry.id   AF-A0A2W6PHM3-F1
#
_cell.length_a   1.000
_cell.length_b   1.000
_cell.length_c   1.000
_cell.angle_alpha   90.00
_cell.angle_beta   90.00
_cell.angle_gamma   90.00
#
_symmetry.space_group_name_H-M   'P 1'
#
loop_
_entity.id
_entity.type
_entity.pdbx_description
1 polymer ?
#
loop_
_entity_poly.entity_id
_entity_poly.type
_entity_poly.pdbx_seq_one_letter_code
_entity_poly.pdbx_strand_id
1 'polypeptide(L)'
;MPSARLQQQFIRLWQCCEGKSQDTTLNELAALLSCSRRHMRTLLNTMQDRGWLTWEAEVGRGKRSRLTFLYTGLALQQQRAEDLLEQDRIDQLVQLVGDKATVRQMLVSHLGRSFRQGRHILRVLYYRPLRNLLPGSALRRSETHIARQIFSSLTRINEENGELEADIAHHWQQISPLHWRFFLRPGVHFHHGRELEMDDVIASLKRINTLPLYSHIADIVSPTPWTLDIHLTQPDRWLPLLLGQVPAMILPREWETLSNFASHPIGTGPYAVIRNSTNQLKIQAFDDFFGYRALIDEVNVWVLPEIADEPAGGLMLKGRQ
;
A
#
# COMPACT_ATOMS: atom_id res chain seq x y z
N MET A 1 21.58 -12.58 -5.58
CA MET A 1 21.38 -11.15 -5.89
C MET A 1 22.59 -10.33 -5.43
N PRO A 2 23.09 -9.37 -6.23
CA PRO A 2 24.06 -8.38 -5.76
C PRO A 2 23.48 -7.55 -4.61
N SER A 3 24.31 -7.14 -3.64
CA SER A 3 23.83 -6.15 -2.69
C SER A 3 23.63 -4.83 -3.42
N ALA A 4 22.53 -4.12 -3.16
CA ALA A 4 22.23 -2.82 -3.78
C ALA A 4 23.40 -1.83 -3.64
N ARG A 5 24.18 -1.97 -2.56
CA ARG A 5 25.39 -1.19 -2.29
C ARG A 5 26.51 -1.49 -3.29
N LEU A 6 26.73 -2.75 -3.67
CA LEU A 6 27.76 -3.12 -4.66
C LEU A 6 27.43 -2.54 -6.04
N GLN A 7 26.15 -2.62 -6.46
CA GLN A 7 25.71 -2.04 -7.74
C GLN A 7 25.93 -0.52 -7.76
N GLN A 8 25.60 0.18 -6.68
CA GLN A 8 25.82 1.62 -6.57
C GLN A 8 27.31 1.99 -6.67
N GLN A 9 28.19 1.20 -6.05
CA GLN A 9 29.64 1.41 -6.17
C GLN A 9 30.14 1.17 -7.60
N PHE A 10 29.59 0.17 -8.30
CA PHE A 10 29.94 -0.07 -9.70
C PHE A 10 29.49 1.10 -10.60
N ILE A 11 28.24 1.56 -10.46
CA ILE A 11 27.71 2.68 -11.25
C ILE A 11 28.56 3.94 -11.02
N ARG A 12 28.93 4.22 -9.77
CA ARG A 12 29.79 5.37 -9.44
C ARG A 12 31.18 5.23 -10.07
N LEU A 13 31.79 4.04 -9.99
CA LEU A 13 33.07 3.75 -10.62
C LEU A 13 33.00 3.92 -12.15
N TRP A 14 31.95 3.37 -12.77
CA TRP A 14 31.69 3.45 -14.21
C TRP A 14 31.51 4.91 -14.65
N GLN A 15 30.74 5.71 -13.91
CA GLN A 15 30.57 7.16 -14.19
C GLN A 15 31.87 7.93 -14.08
N CYS A 16 32.66 7.70 -13.01
CA CYS A 16 33.96 8.36 -12.83
C CYS A 16 34.96 8.01 -13.94
N CYS A 17 34.81 6.85 -14.59
CA CYS A 17 35.67 6.39 -15.68
C CYS A 17 35.02 6.55 -17.07
N GLU A 18 33.84 7.17 -17.15
CA GLU A 18 33.03 7.28 -18.37
C GLU A 18 32.80 5.94 -19.11
N GLY A 19 32.83 4.83 -18.37
CA GLY A 19 32.74 3.47 -18.92
C GLY A 19 33.91 3.04 -19.82
N LYS A 20 34.98 3.83 -19.90
CA LYS A 20 36.15 3.53 -20.74
C LYS A 20 37.13 2.63 -19.99
N SER A 21 37.75 1.71 -20.72
CA SER A 21 38.90 1.00 -20.20
C SER A 21 40.06 1.96 -20.01
N GLN A 22 40.76 1.86 -18.87
CA GLN A 22 41.85 2.75 -18.54
C GLN A 22 42.91 2.07 -17.68
N ASP A 23 44.15 2.52 -17.85
CA ASP A 23 45.26 2.11 -17.00
C ASP A 23 45.31 3.05 -15.78
N THR A 24 45.13 2.52 -14.58
CA THR A 24 45.01 3.28 -13.32
C THR A 24 45.64 2.53 -12.16
N THR A 25 45.77 3.16 -10.99
CA THR A 25 46.26 2.50 -9.78
C THR A 25 45.15 2.22 -8.78
N LEU A 26 45.33 1.20 -7.94
CA LEU A 26 44.38 0.88 -6.87
C LEU A 26 44.19 2.05 -5.88
N ASN A 27 45.20 2.92 -5.72
CA ASN A 27 45.11 4.10 -4.87
C ASN A 27 44.25 5.20 -5.50
N GLU A 28 44.38 5.43 -6.81
CA GLU A 28 43.54 6.37 -7.56
C GLU A 28 42.06 5.95 -7.48
N LEU A 29 41.77 4.68 -7.73
CA LEU A 29 40.40 4.14 -7.61
C LEU A 29 39.83 4.24 -6.20
N ALA A 30 40.64 3.95 -5.18
CA ALA A 30 40.24 4.08 -3.79
C ALA A 30 39.91 5.53 -3.41
N ALA A 31 40.70 6.49 -3.90
CA ALA A 31 40.43 7.92 -3.73
C ALA A 31 39.14 8.36 -4.44
N LEU A 32 38.91 7.92 -5.68
CA LEU A 32 37.71 8.23 -6.48
C LEU A 32 36.41 7.80 -5.79
N LEU A 33 36.38 6.60 -5.20
CA LEU A 33 35.21 6.10 -4.46
C LEU A 33 35.21 6.51 -2.97
N SER A 34 36.20 7.28 -2.52
CA SER A 34 36.37 7.72 -1.13
C SER A 34 36.38 6.55 -0.14
N CYS A 35 37.16 5.50 -0.43
CA CYS A 35 37.24 4.29 0.38
C CYS A 35 38.69 3.83 0.62
N SER A 36 38.89 2.87 1.53
CA SER A 36 40.23 2.33 1.79
C SER A 36 40.72 1.43 0.65
N ARG A 37 42.04 1.38 0.44
CA ARG A 37 42.66 0.50 -0.58
C ARG A 37 42.25 -0.97 -0.44
N ARG A 38 42.12 -1.46 0.80
CA ARG A 38 41.66 -2.82 1.10
C ARG A 38 40.21 -3.03 0.66
N HIS A 39 39.35 -2.05 0.92
CA HIS A 39 37.95 -2.12 0.50
C HIS A 39 37.81 -2.06 -1.03
N MET A 40 38.55 -1.15 -1.68
CA MET A 40 38.57 -1.05 -3.15
C MET A 40 38.95 -2.37 -3.82
N ARG A 41 39.99 -3.04 -3.32
CA ARG A 41 40.39 -4.37 -3.83
C ARG A 41 39.28 -5.41 -3.67
N THR A 42 38.58 -5.38 -2.53
CA THR A 42 37.46 -6.28 -2.28
C THR A 42 36.31 -6.00 -3.24
N LEU A 43 36.00 -4.72 -3.51
CA LEU A 43 34.98 -4.31 -4.48
C LEU A 43 35.34 -4.78 -5.88
N LEU A 44 36.56 -4.54 -6.36
CA LEU A 44 37.01 -4.96 -7.70
C LEU A 44 36.93 -6.48 -7.87
N ASN A 45 37.44 -7.25 -6.91
CA ASN A 45 37.34 -8.71 -6.97
C ASN A 45 35.87 -9.16 -7.02
N THR A 46 35.02 -8.59 -6.17
CA THR A 46 33.59 -8.96 -6.14
C THR A 46 32.86 -8.58 -7.44
N MET A 47 33.22 -7.45 -8.05
CA MET A 47 32.66 -7.01 -9.35
C MET A 47 33.19 -7.87 -10.50
N GLN A 48 34.45 -8.31 -10.43
CA GLN A 48 35.07 -9.20 -11.41
C GLN A 48 34.50 -10.62 -11.34
N ASP A 49 34.32 -11.18 -10.14
CA ASP A 49 33.68 -12.50 -9.94
C ASP A 49 32.24 -12.53 -10.49
N ARG A 50 31.60 -11.37 -10.59
CA ARG A 50 30.27 -11.18 -11.19
C ARG A 50 30.30 -10.86 -12.70
N GLY A 51 31.49 -10.78 -13.29
CA GLY A 51 31.68 -10.48 -14.70
C GLY A 51 31.34 -9.04 -15.10
N TRP A 52 31.33 -8.08 -14.17
CA TRP A 52 30.99 -6.68 -14.49
C TRP A 52 32.17 -5.89 -15.05
N LEU A 53 33.38 -6.26 -14.65
CA LEU A 53 34.64 -5.65 -15.06
C LEU A 53 35.77 -6.69 -14.98
N THR A 54 36.90 -6.39 -15.61
CA THR A 54 38.17 -7.08 -15.34
C THR A 54 39.18 -6.10 -14.79
N TRP A 55 39.98 -6.57 -13.84
CA TRP A 55 41.07 -5.86 -13.19
C TRP A 55 42.36 -6.67 -13.33
N GLU A 56 43.21 -6.24 -14.26
CA GLU A 56 44.51 -6.86 -14.53
C GLU A 56 45.57 -6.15 -13.71
N ALA A 57 45.87 -6.70 -12.53
CA ALA A 57 46.83 -6.14 -11.60
C ALA A 57 48.28 -6.32 -12.10
N GLU A 58 49.03 -5.22 -12.21
CA GLU A 58 50.47 -5.29 -12.46
C GLU A 58 51.29 -5.35 -11.15
N VAL A 59 52.37 -6.14 -11.18
CA VAL A 59 53.26 -6.34 -10.02
C VAL A 59 54.33 -5.24 -9.98
N GLY A 60 54.34 -4.43 -8.92
CA GLY A 60 55.33 -3.39 -8.64
C GLY A 60 54.74 -2.11 -8.03
N ARG A 61 55.48 -1.38 -7.19
CA ARG A 61 55.00 -0.08 -6.66
C ARG A 61 54.87 0.92 -7.80
N GLY A 62 53.68 1.53 -7.94
CA GLY A 62 53.42 2.59 -8.91
C GLY A 62 53.11 2.14 -10.34
N LYS A 63 53.12 0.83 -10.62
CA LYS A 63 52.67 0.32 -11.91
C LYS A 63 51.16 0.48 -12.09
N ARG A 64 50.74 0.91 -13.28
CA ARG A 64 49.33 1.08 -13.62
C ARG A 64 48.77 -0.28 -14.00
N SER A 65 47.64 -0.63 -13.40
CA SER A 65 46.87 -1.84 -13.68
C SER A 65 45.74 -1.50 -14.64
N ARG A 66 45.31 -2.45 -15.46
CA ARG A 66 44.26 -2.21 -16.46
C ARG A 66 42.89 -2.53 -15.90
N LEU A 67 41.99 -1.55 -15.96
CA LEU A 67 40.57 -1.70 -15.67
C LEU A 67 39.79 -1.73 -16.98
N THR A 68 38.99 -2.77 -17.20
CA THR A 68 38.10 -2.91 -18.36
C THR A 68 36.67 -3.16 -17.87
N PHE A 69 35.70 -2.40 -18.36
CA PHE A 69 34.29 -2.63 -18.05
C PHE A 69 33.69 -3.63 -19.03
N LEU A 70 33.08 -4.70 -18.51
CA LEU A 70 32.36 -5.70 -19.31
C LEU A 70 30.84 -5.45 -19.32
N TYR A 71 30.35 -4.71 -18.34
CA TYR A 71 28.97 -4.26 -18.22
C TYR A 71 28.88 -2.74 -18.34
N THR A 72 27.76 -2.24 -18.86
CA THR A 72 27.47 -0.80 -18.84
C THR A 72 26.79 -0.42 -17.53
N GLY A 73 26.99 0.82 -17.09
CA GLY A 73 26.23 1.38 -15.96
C GLY A 73 24.71 1.32 -16.19
N LEU A 74 24.28 1.51 -17.43
CA LEU A 74 22.87 1.43 -17.84
C LEU A 74 22.28 0.03 -17.66
N ALA A 75 22.99 -1.03 -18.11
CA ALA A 75 22.51 -2.40 -17.97
C ALA A 75 22.37 -2.81 -16.49
N LEU A 76 23.29 -2.37 -15.63
CA LEU A 76 23.20 -2.65 -14.20
C LEU A 76 22.08 -1.84 -13.51
N GLN A 77 21.83 -0.61 -13.98
CA GLN A 77 20.72 0.21 -13.51
C GLN A 77 19.37 -0.37 -13.93
N GLN A 78 19.24 -0.91 -15.15
CA GLN A 78 18.07 -1.63 -15.63
C GLN A 78 17.79 -2.88 -14.78
N GLN A 79 18.80 -3.73 -14.56
CA GLN A 79 18.66 -4.90 -13.70
C GLN A 79 18.19 -4.53 -12.28
N ARG A 80 18.74 -3.44 -11.72
CA ARG A 80 18.30 -2.97 -10.40
C ARG A 80 16.87 -2.43 -10.41
N ALA A 81 16.45 -1.77 -11.49
CA ALA A 81 15.07 -1.32 -11.65
C ALA A 81 14.09 -2.50 -11.70
N GLU A 82 14.44 -3.56 -12.42
CA GLU A 82 13.70 -4.83 -12.45
C GLU A 82 13.61 -5.47 -11.06
N ASP A 83 14.73 -5.57 -10.33
CA ASP A 83 14.74 -6.09 -8.96
C ASP A 83 13.82 -5.28 -8.03
N LEU A 84 13.77 -3.96 -8.17
CA LEU A 84 12.91 -3.08 -7.38
C LEU A 84 11.43 -3.23 -7.73
N LEU A 85 11.10 -3.41 -9.01
CA LEU A 85 9.74 -3.72 -9.48
C LEU A 85 9.26 -5.04 -8.91
N GLU A 86 10.10 -6.07 -9.01
CA GLU A 86 9.80 -7.38 -8.46
C GLU A 86 9.56 -7.32 -6.94
N GLN A 87 10.26 -6.46 -6.21
CA GLN A 87 10.11 -6.31 -4.76
C GLN A 87 9.03 -5.29 -4.36
N ASP A 88 8.26 -4.79 -5.34
CA ASP A 88 7.25 -3.75 -5.18
C ASP A 88 7.79 -2.50 -4.43
N ARG A 89 9.06 -2.13 -4.67
CA ARG A 89 9.77 -1.01 -4.05
C ARG A 89 9.68 0.26 -4.90
N ILE A 90 8.46 0.70 -5.17
CA ILE A 90 8.18 1.78 -6.15
C ILE A 90 8.84 3.11 -5.77
N ASP A 91 8.86 3.47 -4.48
CA ASP A 91 9.55 4.68 -4.01
C ASP A 91 11.03 4.70 -4.42
N GLN A 92 11.72 3.55 -4.33
CA GLN A 92 13.13 3.44 -4.70
C GLN A 92 13.33 3.36 -6.21
N LEU A 93 12.39 2.76 -6.94
CA LEU A 93 12.41 2.71 -8.40
C LEU A 93 12.33 4.13 -8.98
N VAL A 94 11.39 4.94 -8.49
CA VAL A 94 11.22 6.33 -8.90
C VAL A 94 12.50 7.13 -8.63
N GLN A 95 13.13 6.93 -7.48
CA GLN A 95 14.42 7.57 -7.14
C GLN A 95 15.58 7.09 -8.03
N LEU A 96 15.59 5.81 -8.43
CA LEU A 96 16.67 5.22 -9.23
C LEU A 96 16.61 5.64 -10.69
N VAL A 97 15.43 5.58 -11.30
CA VAL A 97 15.27 5.85 -12.73
C VAL A 97 15.22 7.35 -12.98
N GLY A 98 14.58 8.13 -12.09
CA GLY A 98 14.44 9.58 -12.20
C GLY A 98 13.49 10.03 -13.31
N ASP A 99 13.46 9.32 -14.43
CA ASP A 99 12.51 9.52 -15.52
C ASP A 99 11.17 8.80 -15.27
N LYS A 100 10.11 9.60 -15.12
CA LYS A 100 8.76 9.11 -14.86
C LYS A 100 8.16 8.35 -16.04
N ALA A 101 8.49 8.70 -17.28
CA ALA A 101 7.96 8.02 -18.47
C ALA A 101 8.48 6.58 -18.55
N THR A 102 9.79 6.40 -18.34
CA THR A 102 10.42 5.08 -18.24
C THR A 102 9.83 4.27 -17.08
N VAL A 103 9.68 4.86 -15.88
CA VAL A 103 9.05 4.18 -14.74
C VAL A 103 7.62 3.76 -15.08
N ARG A 104 6.83 4.61 -15.74
CA ARG A 104 5.46 4.27 -16.15
C ARG A 104 5.44 3.07 -17.09
N GLN A 105 6.28 3.05 -18.12
CA GLN A 105 6.35 1.93 -19.06
C GLN A 105 6.72 0.62 -18.35
N MET A 106 7.66 0.70 -17.40
CA MET A 106 8.05 -0.41 -16.54
C MET A 106 6.91 -0.90 -15.63
N LEU A 107 6.12 -0.01 -15.03
CA LEU A 107 4.98 -0.42 -14.21
C LEU A 107 3.89 -1.07 -15.08
N VAL A 108 3.59 -0.49 -16.25
CA VAL A 108 2.56 -0.99 -17.16
C VAL A 108 2.83 -2.43 -17.59
N SER A 109 4.09 -2.81 -17.83
CA SER A 109 4.45 -4.19 -18.19
C SER A 109 4.28 -5.21 -17.05
N HIS A 110 4.09 -4.74 -15.81
CA HIS A 110 3.95 -5.57 -14.61
C HIS A 110 2.55 -5.49 -13.96
N LEU A 111 1.58 -4.84 -14.61
CA LEU A 111 0.21 -4.73 -14.12
C LEU A 111 -0.56 -6.05 -14.23
N GLY A 112 -1.66 -6.14 -13.48
CA GLY A 112 -2.56 -7.27 -13.52
C GLY A 112 -2.26 -8.31 -12.45
N ARG A 113 -2.77 -9.53 -12.67
CA ARG A 113 -2.65 -10.64 -11.72
C ARG A 113 -1.37 -11.41 -11.99
N SER A 114 -0.66 -11.74 -10.93
CA SER A 114 0.52 -12.61 -10.98
C SER A 114 0.47 -13.61 -9.83
N PHE A 115 1.16 -14.73 -9.98
CA PHE A 115 1.33 -15.72 -8.92
C PHE A 115 2.81 -15.80 -8.56
N ARG A 116 3.14 -15.55 -7.30
CA ARG A 116 4.53 -15.53 -6.83
C ARG A 116 4.63 -16.06 -5.41
N GLN A 117 5.60 -16.95 -5.17
CA GLN A 117 5.84 -17.54 -3.83
C GLN A 117 4.57 -18.13 -3.19
N GLY A 118 3.71 -18.75 -3.99
CA GLY A 118 2.46 -19.33 -3.49
C GLY A 118 1.32 -18.34 -3.28
N ARG A 119 1.47 -17.07 -3.70
CA ARG A 119 0.49 -15.99 -3.47
C ARG A 119 -0.01 -15.38 -4.76
N HIS A 120 -1.30 -15.08 -4.81
CA HIS A 120 -1.96 -14.27 -5.84
C HIS A 120 -1.78 -12.78 -5.54
N ILE A 121 -1.09 -12.07 -6.44
CA ILE A 121 -0.80 -10.64 -6.33
C ILE A 121 -1.49 -9.89 -7.47
N LEU A 122 -2.31 -8.89 -7.13
CA LEU A 122 -2.91 -7.96 -8.08
C LEU A 122 -2.19 -6.62 -8.04
N ARG A 123 -1.65 -6.17 -9.17
CA ARG A 123 -1.05 -4.84 -9.33
C ARG A 123 -1.96 -3.93 -10.14
N VAL A 124 -2.28 -2.78 -9.57
CA VAL A 124 -3.14 -1.76 -10.18
C VAL A 124 -2.38 -0.46 -10.22
N LEU A 125 -2.44 0.23 -11.36
CA LEU A 125 -1.91 1.58 -11.48
C LEU A 125 -3.01 2.59 -11.17
N TYR A 126 -2.68 3.58 -10.34
CA TYR A 126 -3.59 4.65 -9.96
C TYR A 126 -2.87 6.01 -10.00
N TYR A 127 -3.64 7.08 -10.16
CA TYR A 127 -3.08 8.40 -10.47
C TYR A 127 -2.90 9.30 -9.23
N ARG A 128 -3.45 8.92 -8.07
CA ARG A 128 -3.37 9.73 -6.84
C ARG A 128 -3.08 8.90 -5.59
N PRO A 129 -2.34 9.45 -4.62
CA PRO A 129 -2.12 8.79 -3.33
C PRO A 129 -3.44 8.61 -2.57
N LEU A 130 -3.58 7.49 -1.85
CA LEU A 130 -4.76 7.12 -1.04
C LEU A 130 -4.42 7.27 0.45
N ARG A 131 -3.95 8.46 0.86
CA ARG A 131 -3.38 8.70 2.19
C ARG A 131 -4.41 8.78 3.32
N ASN A 132 -5.68 9.02 2.99
CA ASN A 132 -6.76 9.07 3.95
C ASN A 132 -7.76 7.96 3.67
N LEU A 133 -7.86 7.01 4.60
CA LEU A 133 -8.76 5.86 4.58
C LEU A 133 -9.66 5.83 5.82
N LEU A 134 -9.66 6.89 6.65
CA LEU A 134 -10.42 6.95 7.91
C LEU A 134 -11.92 7.07 7.65
N PRO A 135 -12.75 6.08 8.07
CA PRO A 135 -14.20 6.16 8.00
C PRO A 135 -14.78 7.39 8.72
N GLY A 136 -15.70 8.09 8.08
CA GLY A 136 -16.33 9.31 8.61
C GLY A 136 -15.57 10.60 8.32
N SER A 137 -14.37 10.52 7.72
CA SER A 137 -13.69 11.68 7.12
C SER A 137 -14.16 11.93 5.67
N ALA A 138 -13.68 13.00 5.04
CA ALA A 138 -13.95 13.30 3.64
C ALA A 138 -13.15 12.35 2.71
N LEU A 139 -13.77 11.24 2.34
CA LEU A 139 -13.21 10.23 1.42
C LEU A 139 -13.72 10.44 0.00
N ARG A 140 -12.85 10.28 -1.01
CA ARG A 140 -13.25 10.18 -2.43
C ARG A 140 -13.70 8.75 -2.71
N ARG A 141 -14.34 8.56 -3.87
CA ARG A 141 -14.87 7.25 -4.30
C ARG A 141 -13.86 6.10 -4.18
N SER A 142 -12.61 6.34 -4.56
CA SER A 142 -11.55 5.33 -4.47
C SER A 142 -11.17 4.99 -3.03
N GLU A 143 -11.12 5.98 -2.13
CA GLU A 143 -10.85 5.71 -0.71
C GLU A 143 -12.05 5.05 -0.04
N THR A 144 -13.27 5.43 -0.40
CA THR A 144 -14.49 4.72 0.01
C THR A 144 -14.44 3.25 -0.39
N HIS A 145 -14.03 2.95 -1.64
CA HIS A 145 -13.90 1.57 -2.12
C HIS A 145 -12.83 0.79 -1.34
N ILE A 146 -11.67 1.39 -1.09
CA ILE A 146 -10.61 0.76 -0.29
C ILE A 146 -11.01 0.59 1.17
N ALA A 147 -11.70 1.57 1.78
CA ALA A 147 -12.19 1.47 3.14
C ALA A 147 -13.14 0.27 3.33
N ARG A 148 -14.00 -0.03 2.33
CA ARG A 148 -14.84 -1.24 2.31
C ARG A 148 -14.07 -2.56 2.30
N GLN A 149 -12.80 -2.55 1.90
CA GLN A 149 -11.94 -3.73 1.97
C GLN A 149 -11.24 -3.86 3.33
N ILE A 150 -11.11 -2.75 4.06
CA ILE A 150 -10.33 -2.67 5.32
C ILE A 150 -11.24 -2.82 6.55
N PHE A 151 -12.43 -2.27 6.51
CA PHE A 151 -13.34 -2.24 7.65
C PHE A 151 -14.63 -2.98 7.35
N SER A 152 -15.23 -3.53 8.40
CA SER A 152 -16.60 -4.02 8.40
C SER A 152 -17.52 -3.07 9.16
N SER A 153 -18.81 -3.16 8.87
CA SER A 153 -19.89 -2.41 9.52
C SER A 153 -20.90 -3.38 10.13
N LEU A 154 -22.01 -2.88 10.71
CA LEU A 154 -23.02 -3.78 11.26
C LEU A 154 -23.68 -4.60 10.15
N THR A 155 -24.01 -3.94 9.05
CA THR A 155 -24.59 -4.53 7.85
C THR A 155 -23.68 -4.24 6.66
N ARG A 156 -23.95 -4.84 5.50
CA ARG A 156 -23.24 -4.55 4.25
C ARG A 156 -24.23 -4.38 3.11
N ILE A 157 -23.88 -3.56 2.13
CA ILE A 157 -24.63 -3.49 0.87
C ILE A 157 -23.89 -4.30 -0.17
N ASN A 158 -24.58 -5.27 -0.77
CA ASN A 158 -24.07 -6.03 -1.89
C ASN A 158 -23.95 -5.10 -3.11
N GLU A 159 -22.74 -4.97 -3.66
CA GLU A 159 -22.47 -4.04 -4.75
C GLU A 159 -23.06 -4.50 -6.11
N GLU A 160 -23.37 -5.80 -6.26
CA GLU A 160 -23.91 -6.37 -7.49
C GLU A 160 -25.42 -6.16 -7.63
N ASN A 161 -26.17 -6.38 -6.54
CA ASN A 161 -27.64 -6.31 -6.56
C ASN A 161 -28.21 -5.17 -5.69
N GLY A 162 -27.39 -4.47 -4.90
CA GLY A 162 -27.81 -3.38 -4.03
C GLY A 162 -28.54 -3.82 -2.77
N GLU A 163 -28.62 -5.13 -2.49
CA GLU A 163 -29.35 -5.67 -1.35
C GLU A 163 -28.56 -5.50 -0.05
N LEU A 164 -29.31 -5.41 1.05
CA LEU A 164 -28.75 -5.34 2.39
C LEU A 164 -28.45 -6.76 2.89
N GLU A 165 -27.21 -6.98 3.31
CA GLU A 165 -26.68 -8.25 3.77
C GLU A 165 -26.08 -8.15 5.17
N ALA A 166 -25.89 -9.32 5.79
CA ALA A 166 -25.17 -9.45 7.05
C ALA A 166 -23.69 -9.12 6.91
N ASP A 167 -23.12 -8.50 7.95
CA ASP A 167 -21.69 -8.28 8.11
C ASP A 167 -21.28 -8.67 9.54
N ILE A 168 -20.86 -7.73 10.40
CA ILE A 168 -20.62 -8.01 11.83
C ILE A 168 -21.93 -8.43 12.51
N ALA A 169 -23.05 -7.77 12.18
CA ALA A 169 -24.37 -8.24 12.57
C ALA A 169 -24.83 -9.33 11.61
N HIS A 170 -25.06 -10.53 12.13
CA HIS A 170 -25.58 -11.65 11.34
C HIS A 170 -27.10 -11.63 11.22
N HIS A 171 -27.79 -10.86 12.08
CA HIS A 171 -29.23 -10.66 12.05
C HIS A 171 -29.60 -9.33 12.73
N TRP A 172 -30.74 -8.75 12.34
CA TRP A 172 -31.31 -7.58 12.98
C TRP A 172 -32.82 -7.53 12.77
N GLN A 173 -33.52 -6.83 13.66
CA GLN A 173 -34.97 -6.67 13.61
C GLN A 173 -35.40 -5.33 14.21
N GLN A 174 -36.49 -4.79 13.67
CA GLN A 174 -37.16 -3.62 14.22
C GLN A 174 -38.12 -4.07 15.32
N ILE A 175 -37.81 -3.76 16.58
CA ILE A 175 -38.65 -4.10 17.73
C ILE A 175 -39.83 -3.14 17.84
N SER A 176 -39.59 -1.87 17.56
CA SER A 176 -40.61 -0.82 17.45
C SER A 176 -40.15 0.27 16.48
N PRO A 177 -40.99 1.26 16.11
CA PRO A 177 -40.58 2.37 15.24
C PRO A 177 -39.30 3.08 15.68
N LEU A 178 -39.00 3.10 16.99
CA LEU A 178 -37.87 3.81 17.59
C LEU A 178 -36.81 2.86 18.18
N HIS A 179 -36.88 1.56 17.91
CA HIS A 179 -36.00 0.57 18.54
C HIS A 179 -35.61 -0.53 17.57
N TRP A 180 -34.31 -0.64 17.33
CA TRP A 180 -33.71 -1.71 16.55
C TRP A 180 -32.83 -2.59 17.43
N ARG A 181 -32.85 -3.90 17.16
CA ARG A 181 -31.97 -4.88 17.78
C ARG A 181 -31.11 -5.55 16.72
N PHE A 182 -29.80 -5.61 16.94
CA PHE A 182 -28.79 -6.27 16.12
C PHE A 182 -28.14 -7.40 16.91
N PHE A 183 -27.88 -8.52 16.24
CA PHE A 183 -27.19 -9.69 16.79
C PHE A 183 -25.83 -9.83 16.11
N LEU A 184 -24.77 -9.70 16.88
CA LEU A 184 -23.39 -9.62 16.42
C LEU A 184 -22.71 -10.99 16.45
N ARG A 185 -21.77 -11.20 15.54
CA ARG A 185 -20.89 -12.38 15.55
C ARG A 185 -19.89 -12.27 16.72
N PRO A 186 -19.74 -13.31 17.55
CA PRO A 186 -18.61 -13.40 18.48
C PRO A 186 -17.31 -13.73 17.72
N GLY A 187 -16.14 -13.48 18.32
CA GLY A 187 -14.85 -13.91 17.76
C GLY A 187 -14.39 -13.13 16.53
N VAL A 188 -14.93 -11.94 16.28
CA VAL A 188 -14.43 -11.06 15.21
C VAL A 188 -13.11 -10.44 15.66
N HIS A 189 -12.08 -10.50 14.81
CA HIS A 189 -10.76 -9.95 15.14
C HIS A 189 -10.44 -8.72 14.30
N PHE A 190 -9.79 -7.74 14.91
CA PHE A 190 -9.13 -6.66 14.19
C PHE A 190 -7.82 -7.13 13.58
N HIS A 191 -7.32 -6.45 12.55
CA HIS A 191 -6.09 -6.81 11.83
C HIS A 191 -4.83 -6.93 12.71
N HIS A 192 -4.80 -6.28 13.87
CA HIS A 192 -3.71 -6.39 14.86
C HIS A 192 -3.86 -7.54 15.88
N GLY A 193 -4.88 -8.38 15.74
CA GLY A 193 -5.09 -9.57 16.56
C GLY A 193 -5.95 -9.38 17.81
N ARG A 194 -6.25 -8.15 18.25
CA ARG A 194 -7.24 -7.93 19.32
C ARG A 194 -8.64 -8.34 18.83
N GLU A 195 -9.38 -9.05 19.68
CA GLU A 195 -10.80 -9.34 19.45
C GLU A 195 -11.63 -8.04 19.52
N LEU A 196 -12.65 -7.95 18.67
CA LEU A 196 -13.63 -6.88 18.68
C LEU A 196 -14.54 -7.03 19.89
N GLU A 197 -14.63 -5.97 20.69
CA GLU A 197 -15.48 -5.90 21.86
C GLU A 197 -16.71 -5.05 21.57
N MET A 198 -17.79 -5.24 22.36
CA MET A 198 -19.02 -4.45 22.21
C MET A 198 -18.76 -2.95 22.33
N ASP A 199 -17.83 -2.54 23.18
CA ASP A 199 -17.45 -1.13 23.37
C ASP A 199 -16.85 -0.50 22.10
N ASP A 200 -16.16 -1.27 21.25
CA ASP A 200 -15.65 -0.79 19.96
C ASP A 200 -16.82 -0.43 19.03
N VAL A 201 -17.86 -1.27 19.03
CA VAL A 201 -19.08 -1.07 18.25
C VAL A 201 -19.84 0.16 18.74
N ILE A 202 -20.10 0.24 20.04
CA ILE A 202 -20.82 1.37 20.65
C ILE A 202 -20.07 2.68 20.43
N ALA A 203 -18.75 2.71 20.64
CA ALA A 203 -17.94 3.90 20.42
C ALA A 203 -17.97 4.35 18.94
N SER A 204 -17.87 3.42 18.01
CA SER A 204 -17.91 3.70 16.56
C SER A 204 -19.25 4.27 16.11
N LEU A 205 -20.36 3.76 16.65
CA LEU A 205 -21.71 4.25 16.32
C LEU A 205 -22.05 5.56 17.03
N LYS A 206 -21.51 5.81 18.23
CA LYS A 206 -21.63 7.12 18.89
C LYS A 206 -20.85 8.20 18.13
N ARG A 207 -19.68 7.87 17.57
CA ARG A 207 -18.85 8.78 16.78
C ARG A 207 -19.60 9.38 15.58
N ILE A 208 -20.40 8.57 14.87
CA ILE A 208 -21.12 9.03 13.67
C ILE A 208 -22.36 9.87 13.97
N ASN A 209 -22.81 9.93 15.23
CA ASN A 209 -23.98 10.71 15.65
C ASN A 209 -23.87 12.21 15.30
N THR A 210 -22.63 12.71 15.22
CA THR A 210 -22.31 14.08 14.79
C THR A 210 -22.72 14.38 13.34
N LEU A 211 -22.95 13.34 12.52
CA LEU A 211 -23.36 13.48 11.13
C LEU A 211 -24.90 13.56 11.03
N PRO A 212 -25.45 14.45 10.18
CA PRO A 212 -26.91 14.68 10.12
C PRO A 212 -27.77 13.44 9.87
N LEU A 213 -27.26 12.43 9.16
CA LEU A 213 -28.02 11.19 8.89
C LEU A 213 -28.14 10.27 10.11
N TYR A 214 -27.32 10.45 11.15
CA TYR A 214 -27.27 9.57 12.32
C TYR A 214 -27.58 10.30 13.63
N SER A 215 -27.82 11.62 13.58
CA SER A 215 -28.10 12.46 14.76
C SER A 215 -29.38 12.08 15.51
N HIS A 216 -30.23 11.26 14.89
CA HIS A 216 -31.44 10.73 15.49
C HIS A 216 -31.22 9.45 16.30
N ILE A 217 -29.99 8.92 16.37
CA ILE A 217 -29.64 7.86 17.32
C ILE A 217 -29.60 8.48 18.72
N ALA A 218 -30.51 8.05 19.59
CA ALA A 218 -30.64 8.59 20.95
C ALA A 218 -29.71 7.87 21.92
N ASP A 219 -29.71 6.54 21.87
CA ASP A 219 -28.95 5.70 22.79
C ASP A 219 -28.57 4.37 22.13
N ILE A 220 -27.48 3.78 22.62
CA ILE A 220 -26.95 2.50 22.15
C ILE A 220 -26.53 1.69 23.37
N VAL A 221 -27.21 0.57 23.59
CA VAL A 221 -27.01 -0.29 24.76
C VAL A 221 -26.82 -1.73 24.34
N SER A 222 -26.12 -2.51 25.16
CA SER A 222 -25.98 -3.95 24.97
C SER A 222 -26.68 -4.68 26.11
N PRO A 223 -27.94 -5.12 25.95
CA PRO A 223 -28.70 -5.74 27.03
C PRO A 223 -28.17 -7.12 27.43
N THR A 224 -27.51 -7.81 26.50
CA THR A 224 -26.88 -9.12 26.69
C THR A 224 -25.65 -9.23 25.77
N PRO A 225 -24.69 -10.13 26.04
CA PRO A 225 -23.53 -10.33 25.18
C PRO A 225 -23.92 -10.49 23.70
N TRP A 226 -23.20 -9.81 22.81
CA TRP A 226 -23.39 -9.86 21.36
C TRP A 226 -24.79 -9.45 20.86
N THR A 227 -25.57 -8.79 21.70
CA THR A 227 -26.82 -8.14 21.32
C THR A 227 -26.67 -6.64 21.50
N LEU A 228 -27.04 -5.87 20.48
CA LEU A 228 -26.97 -4.41 20.45
C LEU A 228 -28.36 -3.84 20.20
N ASP A 229 -28.82 -2.98 21.10
CA ASP A 229 -30.06 -2.23 20.97
C ASP A 229 -29.75 -0.77 20.65
N ILE A 230 -30.36 -0.25 19.57
CA ILE A 230 -30.25 1.13 19.14
C ILE A 230 -31.63 1.79 19.30
N HIS A 231 -31.68 2.84 20.11
CA HIS A 231 -32.87 3.65 20.35
C HIS A 231 -32.79 4.94 19.55
N LEU A 232 -33.90 5.33 18.93
CA LEU A 232 -33.98 6.49 18.02
C LEU A 232 -34.91 7.57 18.59
N THR A 233 -34.63 8.83 18.25
CA THR A 233 -35.51 9.98 18.58
C THR A 233 -36.66 10.14 17.58
N GLN A 234 -36.53 9.57 16.38
CA GLN A 234 -37.55 9.55 15.34
C GLN A 234 -37.52 8.22 14.57
N PRO A 235 -38.64 7.76 13.97
CA PRO A 235 -38.65 6.49 13.26
C PRO A 235 -37.74 6.51 12.03
N ASP A 236 -36.89 5.50 11.91
CA ASP A 236 -36.07 5.28 10.71
C ASP A 236 -36.06 3.78 10.35
N ARG A 237 -36.73 3.46 9.22
CA ARG A 237 -36.74 2.10 8.66
C ARG A 237 -35.48 1.77 7.87
N TRP A 238 -34.71 2.78 7.49
CA TRP A 238 -33.49 2.67 6.69
C TRP A 238 -32.24 2.63 7.56
N LEU A 239 -32.37 2.66 8.89
CA LEU A 239 -31.23 2.59 9.81
C LEU A 239 -30.29 1.41 9.46
N PRO A 240 -30.75 0.17 9.21
CA PRO A 240 -29.85 -0.90 8.82
C PRO A 240 -29.06 -0.61 7.53
N LEU A 241 -29.62 0.12 6.57
CA LEU A 241 -28.93 0.54 5.35
C LEU A 241 -27.86 1.61 5.65
N LEU A 242 -28.16 2.57 6.52
CA LEU A 242 -27.22 3.61 6.95
C LEU A 242 -26.03 2.98 7.70
N LEU A 243 -26.30 1.99 8.54
CA LEU A 243 -25.30 1.26 9.32
C LEU A 243 -24.42 0.31 8.48
N GLY A 244 -24.65 0.22 7.17
CA GLY A 244 -23.76 -0.44 6.21
C GLY A 244 -22.93 0.51 5.35
N GLN A 245 -23.04 1.83 5.59
CA GLN A 245 -22.28 2.84 4.87
C GLN A 245 -20.91 3.06 5.50
N VAL A 246 -19.96 3.54 4.69
CA VAL A 246 -18.58 3.77 5.13
C VAL A 246 -18.46 4.59 6.41
N PRO A 247 -19.20 5.69 6.64
CA PRO A 247 -19.10 6.42 7.91
C PRO A 247 -19.32 5.55 9.15
N ALA A 248 -20.25 4.58 9.07
CA ALA A 248 -20.68 3.71 10.16
C ALA A 248 -19.80 2.46 10.38
N MET A 249 -18.68 2.34 9.66
CA MET A 249 -17.72 1.25 9.87
C MET A 249 -17.13 1.26 11.28
N ILE A 250 -16.88 0.05 11.79
CA ILE A 250 -16.41 -0.17 13.15
C ILE A 250 -14.89 0.01 13.22
N LEU A 251 -14.46 0.83 14.16
CA LEU A 251 -13.06 1.13 14.46
C LEU A 251 -12.70 0.56 15.85
N PRO A 252 -11.43 0.22 16.10
CA PRO A 252 -10.98 -0.04 17.45
C PRO A 252 -11.14 1.24 18.29
N ARG A 253 -11.68 1.15 19.52
CA ARG A 253 -11.96 2.32 20.39
C ARG A 253 -10.73 3.22 20.61
N GLU A 254 -9.54 2.63 20.56
CA GLU A 254 -8.24 3.28 20.72
C GLU A 254 -7.70 3.96 19.45
N TRP A 255 -8.47 3.98 18.34
CA TRP A 255 -8.00 4.43 17.02
C TRP A 255 -7.35 5.82 17.02
N GLU A 256 -7.82 6.75 17.86
CA GLU A 256 -7.27 8.11 17.96
C GLU A 256 -5.83 8.13 18.49
N THR A 257 -5.47 7.14 19.30
CA THR A 257 -4.13 7.00 19.88
C THR A 257 -3.16 6.24 18.97
N LEU A 258 -3.69 5.56 17.95
CA LEU A 258 -2.88 4.80 16.99
C LEU A 258 -2.20 5.73 15.98
N SER A 259 -0.89 5.58 15.85
CA SER A 259 -0.10 6.43 14.96
C SER A 259 -0.52 6.30 13.50
N ASN A 260 -0.71 7.44 12.82
CA ASN A 260 -1.00 7.50 11.38
C ASN A 260 -2.25 6.71 10.94
N PHE A 261 -3.25 6.56 11.83
CA PHE A 261 -4.42 5.71 11.59
C PHE A 261 -5.15 6.03 10.28
N ALA A 262 -5.23 7.30 9.87
CA ALA A 262 -5.84 7.66 8.59
C ALA A 262 -5.15 7.02 7.38
N SER A 263 -3.83 6.83 7.42
CA SER A 263 -3.06 6.25 6.31
C SER A 263 -2.76 4.76 6.49
N HIS A 264 -2.73 4.29 7.73
CA HIS A 264 -2.43 2.91 8.09
C HIS A 264 -3.47 2.39 9.10
N PRO A 265 -4.75 2.35 8.71
CA PRO A 265 -5.84 1.98 9.59
C PRO A 265 -5.80 0.51 9.98
N ILE A 266 -6.41 0.21 11.12
CA ILE A 266 -6.72 -1.13 11.60
C ILE A 266 -8.23 -1.30 11.55
N GLY A 267 -8.70 -2.31 10.84
CA GLY A 267 -10.12 -2.66 10.75
C GLY A 267 -10.34 -4.15 11.00
N THR A 268 -11.52 -4.62 10.62
CA THR A 268 -11.98 -6.02 10.73
C THR A 268 -12.34 -6.61 9.37
N GLY A 269 -12.07 -5.88 8.28
CA GLY A 269 -12.41 -6.29 6.92
C GLY A 269 -11.44 -7.32 6.33
N PRO A 270 -11.70 -7.79 5.10
CA PRO A 270 -10.96 -8.87 4.46
C PRO A 270 -9.50 -8.54 4.10
N TYR A 271 -9.10 -7.27 4.11
CA TYR A 271 -7.73 -6.86 3.82
C TYR A 271 -7.17 -5.91 4.88
N ALA A 272 -5.92 -6.13 5.29
CA ALA A 272 -5.16 -5.24 6.16
C ALA A 272 -4.19 -4.37 5.36
N VAL A 273 -3.97 -3.12 5.80
CA VAL A 273 -2.96 -2.24 5.18
C VAL A 273 -1.57 -2.66 5.63
N ILE A 274 -0.68 -2.97 4.69
CA ILE A 274 0.73 -3.30 4.96
C ILE A 274 1.64 -2.10 4.72
N ARG A 275 1.31 -1.25 3.73
CA ARG A 275 2.06 -0.03 3.44
C ARG A 275 1.18 0.99 2.75
N ASN A 276 1.34 2.26 3.10
CA ASN A 276 0.70 3.38 2.40
C ASN A 276 1.68 4.55 2.32
N SER A 277 2.43 4.64 1.21
CA SER A 277 3.34 5.74 0.89
C SER A 277 2.75 6.63 -0.21
N THR A 278 3.51 7.63 -0.66
CA THR A 278 3.06 8.52 -1.73
C THR A 278 2.90 7.78 -3.06
N ASN A 279 3.75 6.78 -3.33
CA ASN A 279 3.78 6.07 -4.61
C ASN A 279 3.16 4.66 -4.53
N GLN A 280 2.65 4.24 -3.36
CA GLN A 280 2.16 2.88 -3.17
C GLN A 280 1.17 2.75 -2.01
N LEU A 281 0.03 2.10 -2.26
CA LEU A 281 -0.78 1.43 -1.25
C LEU A 281 -0.66 -0.09 -1.46
N LYS A 282 -0.32 -0.83 -0.40
CA LYS A 282 -0.25 -2.28 -0.37
C LYS A 282 -1.17 -2.80 0.73
N ILE A 283 -2.11 -3.65 0.36
CA ILE A 283 -3.02 -4.34 1.26
C ILE A 283 -2.87 -5.85 1.09
N GLN A 284 -3.06 -6.61 2.17
CA GLN A 284 -2.91 -8.07 2.20
C GLN A 284 -4.18 -8.70 2.76
N ALA A 285 -4.58 -9.86 2.22
CA ALA A 285 -5.70 -10.62 2.74
C ALA A 285 -5.50 -10.92 4.24
N PHE A 286 -6.55 -10.72 5.02
CA PHE A 286 -6.57 -11.01 6.45
C PHE A 286 -7.07 -12.44 6.67
N ASP A 287 -6.17 -13.32 7.13
CA ASP A 287 -6.44 -14.76 7.25
C ASP A 287 -7.51 -15.05 8.32
N ASP A 288 -7.61 -14.24 9.37
CA ASP A 288 -8.59 -14.36 10.46
C ASP A 288 -9.89 -13.57 10.19
N PHE A 289 -10.15 -13.20 8.93
CA PHE A 289 -11.40 -12.55 8.56
C PHE A 289 -12.59 -13.48 8.84
N PHE A 290 -13.60 -12.99 9.56
CA PHE A 290 -14.75 -13.79 10.01
C PHE A 290 -15.69 -14.25 8.88
N GLY A 291 -15.54 -13.68 7.68
CA GLY A 291 -16.24 -14.10 6.47
C GLY A 291 -15.40 -15.03 5.61
N TYR A 292 -15.60 -14.97 4.30
CA TYR A 292 -14.72 -15.66 3.36
C TYR A 292 -13.44 -14.88 3.16
N ARG A 293 -12.31 -15.54 3.41
CA ARG A 293 -10.99 -15.01 3.09
C ARG A 293 -10.91 -14.59 1.62
N ALA A 294 -10.34 -13.42 1.37
CA ALA A 294 -10.11 -12.96 0.02
C ALA A 294 -9.21 -13.93 -0.79
N LEU A 295 -9.54 -14.12 -2.06
CA LEU A 295 -8.80 -15.01 -2.97
C LEU A 295 -7.49 -14.40 -3.48
N ILE A 296 -7.42 -13.07 -3.51
CA ILE A 296 -6.19 -12.35 -3.87
C ILE A 296 -5.46 -12.09 -2.57
N ASP A 297 -4.26 -12.65 -2.44
CA ASP A 297 -3.47 -12.54 -1.20
C ASP A 297 -2.93 -11.12 -1.01
N GLU A 298 -2.64 -10.41 -2.09
CA GLU A 298 -2.05 -9.08 -2.03
C GLU A 298 -2.56 -8.18 -3.16
N VAL A 299 -2.91 -6.94 -2.83
CA VAL A 299 -3.21 -5.90 -3.81
C VAL A 299 -2.23 -4.74 -3.64
N ASN A 300 -1.51 -4.45 -4.72
CA ASN A 300 -0.56 -3.36 -4.83
C ASN A 300 -1.10 -2.28 -5.75
N VAL A 301 -1.55 -1.18 -5.17
CA VAL A 301 -1.91 0.03 -5.90
C VAL A 301 -0.68 0.91 -6.02
N TRP A 302 -0.12 0.98 -7.21
CA TRP A 302 1.00 1.86 -7.51
C TRP A 302 0.50 3.24 -7.93
N VAL A 303 1.12 4.29 -7.41
CA VAL A 303 0.68 5.66 -7.63
C VAL A 303 1.73 6.42 -8.44
N LEU A 304 1.31 6.91 -9.61
CA LEU A 304 2.08 7.83 -10.44
C LEU A 304 1.28 9.13 -10.64
N PRO A 305 1.69 10.26 -10.02
CA PRO A 305 0.91 11.50 -9.96
C PRO A 305 0.46 12.11 -11.30
N GLU A 306 1.21 11.89 -12.39
CA GLU A 306 0.99 12.56 -13.69
C GLU A 306 0.01 11.83 -14.62
N ILE A 307 -0.54 10.67 -14.23
CA ILE A 307 -1.57 9.98 -15.03
C ILE A 307 -2.84 10.84 -15.18
N ALA A 308 -3.03 11.85 -14.32
CA ALA A 308 -4.13 12.82 -14.44
C ALA A 308 -3.91 13.90 -15.51
N ASP A 309 -2.66 14.14 -15.95
CA ASP A 309 -2.32 15.21 -16.89
C ASP A 309 -2.40 14.77 -18.37
N GLU A 310 -2.59 13.47 -18.61
CA GLU A 310 -3.13 13.02 -19.90
C GLU A 310 -4.65 13.17 -19.85
N PRO A 311 -5.24 14.11 -20.60
CA PRO A 311 -6.68 14.28 -20.60
C PRO A 311 -7.33 13.02 -21.19
N ALA A 312 -7.81 12.15 -20.31
CA ALA A 312 -8.83 11.18 -20.66
C ALA A 312 -10.11 11.97 -21.03
N GLY A 313 -10.22 12.35 -22.30
CA GLY A 313 -11.47 12.79 -22.92
C GLY A 313 -12.11 14.07 -22.38
N GLY A 314 -11.33 15.10 -22.04
CA GLY A 314 -11.88 16.41 -21.68
C GLY A 314 -12.32 17.21 -22.91
N LEU A 315 -13.63 17.40 -23.11
CA LEU A 315 -14.18 18.34 -24.09
C LEU A 315 -13.67 19.76 -23.79
N MET A 316 -12.82 20.31 -24.66
CA MET A 316 -12.49 21.73 -24.64
C MET A 316 -13.70 22.53 -25.11
N LEU A 317 -14.39 23.19 -24.19
CA LEU A 317 -15.37 24.22 -24.53
C LEU A 317 -14.62 25.44 -25.05
N LYS A 318 -14.63 25.63 -26.38
CA LYS A 318 -14.22 26.89 -27.00
C LYS A 318 -15.24 27.98 -26.65
N GLY A 319 -14.88 28.86 -25.71
CA GLY A 319 -15.59 30.12 -25.53
C GLY A 319 -15.44 30.98 -26.79
N ARG A 320 -16.55 31.54 -27.28
CA ARG A 320 -16.53 32.58 -28.32
C ARG A 320 -15.99 33.87 -27.69
N GLN A 321 -15.04 34.50 -28.39
CA GLN A 321 -14.58 35.87 -28.12
C GLN A 321 -15.70 36.87 -28.37
#